data_AF-A0A4Z0Y4R8-F1
#
_entry.id   AF-A0A4Z0Y4R8-F1
#
_cell.length_a   1.000
_cell.length_b   1.000
_cell.length_c   1.000
_cell.angle_alpha   90.00
_cell.angle_beta   90.00
_cell.angle_gamma   90.00
#
_symmetry.space_group_name_H-M   'P 1'
#
loop_
_entity.id
_entity.type
_entity.pdbx_description
1 polymer ?
#
loop_
_entity_poly.entity_id
_entity_poly.type
_entity_poly.pdbx_seq_one_letter_code
_entity_poly.pdbx_strand_id
1 'polypeptide(L)'
;FAMDINVGGGGGGAADDAEKVDVILGVNGYIWISKHIEGEGPAAETSGPAITRVEESVGLNVYSSQNDEIPVGTMREIARVRGVIEALVEHGLRVDEEMVVKGYQEAVELARGDGDGEETLYLGGERGRRLADALAGR
;
A
#
# COMPACT_ATOMS: atom_id res chain seq x y z
N PHE A 1 -11.45 2.78 6.86
CA PHE A 1 -10.17 2.94 7.56
C PHE A 1 -9.11 2.94 6.48
N ALA A 2 -8.44 4.08 6.27
CA ALA A 2 -7.38 4.23 5.28
C ALA A 2 -6.06 4.26 6.04
N MET A 3 -5.09 3.45 5.62
CA MET A 3 -3.74 3.46 6.17
C MET A 3 -2.75 3.98 5.12
N ASP A 4 -1.89 4.91 5.53
CA ASP A 4 -0.80 5.43 4.72
C ASP A 4 0.43 4.52 4.92
N ILE A 5 0.88 3.86 3.85
CA ILE A 5 2.14 3.11 3.88
C ILE A 5 3.25 4.03 3.35
N ASN A 6 4.16 4.45 4.23
CA ASN A 6 5.34 5.23 3.85
C ASN A 6 6.43 4.30 3.30
N VAL A 7 6.70 4.40 2.01
CA VAL A 7 7.57 3.48 1.25
C VAL A 7 9.06 3.92 1.24
N GLY A 8 9.42 4.96 2.02
CA GLY A 8 10.79 5.47 2.05
C GLY A 8 11.79 4.52 2.73
N GLY A 9 12.55 3.75 1.95
CA GLY A 9 13.71 2.97 2.41
C GLY A 9 14.96 3.28 1.58
N GLY A 10 15.83 4.17 2.08
CA GLY A 10 16.89 4.81 1.30
C GLY A 10 18.14 3.99 0.92
N GLY A 11 18.78 4.40 -0.18
CA GLY A 11 20.04 3.84 -0.67
C GLY A 11 20.65 4.43 -1.95
N GLY A 12 20.62 5.76 -2.17
CA GLY A 12 21.59 6.46 -3.05
C GLY A 12 21.45 6.29 -4.58
N GLY A 13 20.45 6.95 -5.17
CA GLY A 13 20.30 7.20 -6.60
C GLY A 13 19.22 8.23 -6.83
N ALA A 14 19.34 9.10 -7.84
CA ALA A 14 18.47 10.26 -8.01
C ALA A 14 16.98 9.87 -8.23
N ALA A 15 16.12 10.38 -7.34
CA ALA A 15 14.65 10.39 -7.41
C ALA A 15 13.92 9.05 -7.17
N ASP A 16 14.15 8.40 -6.02
CA ASP A 16 13.18 7.47 -5.44
C ASP A 16 12.08 8.24 -4.68
N ASP A 17 11.25 8.96 -5.43
CA ASP A 17 9.94 9.44 -4.93
C ASP A 17 8.96 8.26 -4.98
N ALA A 18 9.19 7.23 -4.16
CA ALA A 18 8.18 6.20 -3.97
C ALA A 18 7.00 6.83 -3.21
N GLU A 19 5.96 7.19 -3.95
CA GLU A 19 4.76 7.85 -3.41
C GLU A 19 4.06 6.93 -2.40
N LYS A 20 3.35 7.54 -1.45
CA LYS A 20 2.56 6.80 -0.45
C LYS A 20 1.46 5.99 -1.15
N VAL A 21 1.07 4.89 -0.51
CA VAL A 21 -0.04 4.02 -0.95
C VAL A 21 -1.08 3.96 0.17
N ASP A 22 -2.35 4.06 -0.22
CA ASP A 22 -3.50 3.93 0.67
C ASP A 22 -4.10 2.54 0.57
N VAL A 23 -4.44 1.96 1.73
CA VAL A 23 -5.16 0.69 1.80
C VAL A 23 -6.44 0.85 2.60
N ILE A 24 -7.56 0.45 2.00
CA ILE A 24 -8.87 0.42 2.64
C ILE A 24 -9.30 -1.03 2.84
N LEU A 25 -9.42 -1.44 4.10
CA LEU A 25 -9.88 -2.76 4.50
C LEU A 25 -11.39 -2.76 4.73
N GLY A 26 -12.15 -3.35 3.80
CA GLY A 26 -13.60 -3.52 3.92
C GLY A 26 -13.95 -4.68 4.84
N VAL A 27 -14.93 -4.48 5.73
CA VAL A 27 -15.42 -5.53 6.66
C VAL A 27 -16.08 -6.72 5.96
N ASN A 28 -16.42 -6.58 4.68
CA ASN A 28 -16.95 -7.62 3.80
C ASN A 28 -15.85 -8.43 3.09
N GLY A 29 -14.57 -8.16 3.40
CA GLY A 29 -13.42 -8.83 2.79
C GLY A 29 -12.95 -8.19 1.47
N TYR A 30 -13.60 -7.12 1.00
CA TYR A 30 -13.10 -6.36 -0.14
C TYR A 30 -12.02 -5.39 0.33
N ILE A 31 -10.88 -5.41 -0.36
CA ILE A 31 -9.74 -4.55 -0.05
C ILE A 31 -9.47 -3.67 -1.27
N TRP A 32 -9.29 -2.37 -1.02
CA TRP A 32 -8.92 -1.40 -2.04
C TRP A 32 -7.51 -0.89 -1.76
N ILE A 33 -6.65 -0.91 -2.77
CA ILE A 33 -5.26 -0.43 -2.69
C ILE A 33 -5.10 0.62 -3.80
N SER A 34 -4.67 1.83 -3.45
CA SER A 34 -4.56 2.94 -4.39
C SER A 34 -3.33 3.80 -4.11
N LYS A 35 -2.89 4.54 -5.14
CA LYS A 35 -1.95 5.65 -4.95
C LYS A 35 -2.55 6.65 -3.96
N HIS A 36 -1.74 7.14 -3.02
CA HIS A 36 -2.16 8.19 -2.09
C HIS A 36 -2.37 9.51 -2.81
N ILE A 37 -3.44 10.23 -2.46
CA ILE A 37 -3.76 11.55 -2.99
C ILE A 37 -3.74 12.55 -1.83
N GLU A 38 -2.83 13.52 -1.88
CA GLU A 38 -2.79 14.58 -0.87
C GLU A 38 -4.03 15.49 -1.01
N GLY A 39 -4.87 15.52 0.02
CA GLY A 39 -6.03 16.42 0.10
C GLY A 39 -7.39 15.80 -0.20
N GLU A 40 -7.48 14.48 -0.44
CA GLU A 40 -8.74 13.83 -0.79
C GLU A 40 -9.03 12.65 0.15
N GLY A 41 -9.71 12.94 1.26
CA GLY A 41 -10.18 11.96 2.23
C GLY A 41 -11.03 12.60 3.32
N PRO A 42 -11.80 11.83 4.10
CA PRO A 42 -12.63 12.38 5.19
C PRO A 42 -11.82 13.11 6.28
N ALA A 43 -10.48 12.96 6.31
CA ALA A 43 -9.59 13.73 7.16
C ALA A 43 -9.25 15.14 6.60
N ALA A 44 -9.40 15.37 5.30
CA ALA A 44 -9.25 16.70 4.68
C ALA A 44 -10.41 17.64 5.05
N GLU A 45 -11.57 17.11 5.45
CA GLU A 45 -12.73 17.89 5.89
C GLU A 45 -12.48 18.67 7.20
N THR A 46 -11.41 18.38 7.94
CA THR A 46 -11.16 18.98 9.27
C THR A 46 -10.13 20.13 9.25
N SER A 47 -9.49 20.44 8.12
CA SER A 47 -8.37 21.41 8.10
C SER A 47 -8.62 22.64 7.22
N GLY A 48 -9.45 23.56 7.72
CA GLY A 48 -9.34 24.99 7.43
C GLY A 48 -10.39 25.64 6.50
N PRO A 49 -10.68 26.95 6.65
CA PRO A 49 -11.85 27.62 6.06
C PRO A 49 -11.70 28.03 4.58
N ALA A 50 -10.84 27.36 3.80
CA ALA A 50 -10.59 27.67 2.39
C ALA A 50 -11.37 26.76 1.40
N ILE A 51 -12.40 26.08 1.90
CA ILE A 51 -13.05 24.90 1.29
C ILE A 51 -14.09 25.23 0.20
N THR A 52 -14.62 26.45 0.12
CA THR A 52 -15.82 26.73 -0.70
C THR A 52 -15.62 26.85 -2.22
N ARG A 53 -14.40 26.69 -2.76
CA ARG A 53 -14.14 26.71 -4.22
C ARG A 53 -13.64 25.39 -4.82
N VAL A 54 -13.13 24.47 -4.00
CA VAL A 54 -12.55 23.20 -4.49
C VAL A 54 -13.63 22.12 -4.59
N GLU A 55 -14.63 22.14 -3.72
CA GLU A 55 -15.72 21.15 -3.66
C GLU A 55 -16.53 21.03 -4.96
N GLU A 56 -16.74 22.12 -5.70
CA GLU A 56 -17.57 22.11 -6.93
C GLU A 56 -16.84 21.46 -8.12
N SER A 57 -15.50 21.43 -8.11
CA SER A 57 -14.69 20.82 -9.18
C SER A 57 -14.45 19.33 -8.94
N VAL A 58 -14.39 18.90 -7.67
CA VAL A 58 -14.18 17.51 -7.26
C VAL A 58 -15.42 16.65 -7.52
N GLY A 59 -16.63 17.20 -7.34
CA GLY A 59 -17.89 16.45 -7.47
C GLY A 59 -18.19 15.86 -8.86
N LEU A 60 -17.57 16.36 -9.94
CA LEU A 60 -17.80 15.84 -11.30
C LEU A 60 -16.93 14.62 -11.64
N ASN A 61 -15.76 14.50 -11.03
CA ASN A 61 -14.80 13.43 -11.33
C ASN A 61 -14.96 12.20 -10.44
N VAL A 62 -15.77 12.25 -9.38
CA VAL A 62 -16.07 11.09 -8.50
C VAL A 62 -16.68 9.91 -9.26
N TYR A 63 -17.36 10.18 -10.38
CA TYR A 63 -17.95 9.14 -11.25
C TYR A 63 -17.12 8.89 -12.52
N SER A 64 -15.91 9.45 -12.61
CA SER A 64 -14.97 9.14 -13.68
C SER A 64 -14.44 7.71 -13.51
N SER A 65 -14.27 7.01 -14.62
CA SER A 65 -13.57 5.71 -14.66
C SER A 65 -12.11 5.84 -15.11
N GLN A 66 -11.63 7.08 -15.32
CA GLN A 66 -10.27 7.38 -15.71
C GLN A 66 -9.42 7.53 -14.44
N ASN A 67 -8.40 6.69 -14.29
CA ASN A 67 -7.41 6.83 -13.22
C ASN A 67 -6.38 7.92 -13.54
N ASP A 68 -5.81 8.52 -12.50
CA ASP A 68 -4.62 9.36 -12.61
C ASP A 68 -3.39 8.56 -13.07
N GLU A 69 -2.36 9.28 -13.51
CA GLU A 69 -1.07 8.66 -13.83
C GLU A 69 -0.40 8.11 -12.55
N ILE A 70 -0.06 6.83 -12.59
CA ILE A 70 0.59 6.14 -11.48
C ILE A 70 2.02 5.78 -11.92
N PRO A 71 3.07 6.29 -11.24
CA PRO A 71 4.44 5.96 -11.58
C PRO A 71 4.74 4.49 -11.26
N VAL A 72 5.74 3.93 -11.94
CA VAL A 72 6.10 2.50 -11.83
C VAL A 72 6.50 2.12 -10.40
N GLY A 73 7.14 3.03 -9.66
CA GLY A 73 7.46 2.85 -8.24
C GLY A 73 6.20 2.58 -7.41
N THR A 74 5.20 3.46 -7.49
CA THR A 74 3.93 3.30 -6.77
C THR A 74 3.18 2.03 -7.20
N MET A 75 3.16 1.70 -8.49
CA MET A 75 2.54 0.44 -8.97
C MET A 75 3.20 -0.81 -8.38
N ARG A 76 4.54 -0.81 -8.27
CA ARG A 76 5.32 -1.90 -7.65
C ARG A 76 4.90 -2.10 -6.20
N GLU A 77 4.70 -1.02 -5.47
CA GLU A 77 4.37 -1.06 -4.05
C GLU A 77 2.92 -1.45 -3.81
N ILE A 78 1.98 -1.01 -4.65
CA ILE A 78 0.61 -1.56 -4.71
C ILE A 78 0.64 -3.09 -4.90
N ALA A 79 1.48 -3.57 -5.83
CA ALA A 79 1.62 -5.00 -6.08
C ALA A 79 2.25 -5.75 -4.90
N ARG A 80 3.23 -5.16 -4.19
CA ARG A 80 3.84 -5.72 -2.99
C ARG A 80 2.81 -5.87 -1.86
N VAL A 81 2.03 -4.82 -1.59
CA VAL A 81 0.95 -4.85 -0.58
C VAL A 81 -0.07 -5.93 -0.92
N ARG A 82 -0.47 -6.06 -2.19
CA ARG A 82 -1.34 -7.17 -2.64
C ARG A 82 -0.71 -8.52 -2.30
N GLY A 83 0.56 -8.74 -2.63
CA GLY A 83 1.24 -10.01 -2.37
C GLY A 83 1.31 -10.35 -0.88
N VAL A 84 1.50 -9.34 -0.01
CA VAL A 84 1.45 -9.51 1.44
C VAL A 84 0.07 -9.96 1.88
N ILE A 85 -1.00 -9.32 1.40
CA ILE A 85 -2.37 -9.69 1.73
C ILE A 85 -2.68 -11.12 1.28
N GLU A 86 -2.26 -11.50 0.07
CA GLU A 86 -2.42 -12.86 -0.43
C GLU A 86 -1.70 -13.87 0.47
N ALA A 87 -0.44 -13.61 0.85
CA ALA A 87 0.31 -14.47 1.77
C ALA A 87 -0.38 -14.58 3.14
N LEU A 88 -0.87 -13.48 3.71
CA LEU A 88 -1.61 -13.50 4.98
C LEU A 88 -2.85 -14.41 4.88
N VAL A 89 -3.63 -14.28 3.80
CA VAL A 89 -4.85 -15.07 3.58
C VAL A 89 -4.53 -16.54 3.34
N GLU A 90 -3.54 -16.85 2.50
CA GLU A 90 -3.11 -18.23 2.21
C GLU A 90 -2.67 -18.98 3.47
N HIS A 91 -2.06 -18.28 4.42
CA HIS A 91 -1.60 -18.84 5.69
C HIS A 91 -2.60 -18.70 6.84
N GLY A 92 -3.81 -18.20 6.58
CA GLY A 92 -4.89 -18.08 7.56
C GLY A 92 -4.61 -17.06 8.67
N LEU A 93 -3.78 -16.07 8.41
CA LEU A 93 -3.49 -14.97 9.33
C LEU A 93 -4.55 -13.88 9.22
N ARG A 94 -4.72 -13.11 10.30
CA ARG A 94 -5.67 -11.98 10.32
C ARG A 94 -5.17 -10.86 9.41
N VAL A 95 -6.08 -10.26 8.64
CA VAL A 95 -5.77 -9.12 7.77
C VAL A 95 -6.31 -7.85 8.43
N ASP A 96 -5.42 -7.16 9.12
CA ASP A 96 -5.66 -5.81 9.63
C ASP A 96 -4.45 -4.90 9.38
N GLU A 97 -4.58 -3.64 9.76
CA GLU A 97 -3.54 -2.62 9.57
C GLU A 97 -2.19 -3.07 10.10
N GLU A 98 -2.13 -3.55 11.35
CA GLU A 98 -0.88 -3.93 12.00
C GLU A 98 -0.18 -5.07 11.24
N MET A 99 -0.94 -6.09 10.84
CA MET A 99 -0.39 -7.24 10.11
C MET A 99 0.05 -6.87 8.69
N VAL A 100 -0.70 -6.01 8.00
CA VAL A 100 -0.36 -5.55 6.65
C VAL A 100 0.89 -4.68 6.67
N VAL A 101 1.00 -3.75 7.62
CA VAL A 101 2.20 -2.88 7.76
C VAL A 101 3.44 -3.70 8.10
N LYS A 102 3.35 -4.61 9.07
CA LYS A 102 4.48 -5.50 9.40
C LYS A 102 4.83 -6.41 8.24
N GLY A 103 3.85 -7.03 7.60
CA GLY A 103 4.09 -7.92 6.46
C GLY A 103 4.72 -7.19 5.28
N TYR A 104 4.34 -5.93 5.05
CA TYR A 104 4.97 -5.09 4.05
C TYR A 104 6.46 -4.83 4.37
N GLN A 105 6.78 -4.46 5.61
CA GLN A 105 8.17 -4.25 6.03
C GLN A 105 9.01 -5.53 5.86
N GLU A 106 8.49 -6.67 6.31
CA GLU A 106 9.15 -7.97 6.13
C GLU A 106 9.33 -8.33 4.65
N ALA A 107 8.34 -8.04 3.80
CA ALA A 107 8.43 -8.27 2.36
C ALA A 107 9.52 -7.39 1.69
N VAL A 108 9.72 -6.16 2.16
CA VAL A 108 10.80 -5.28 1.71
C VAL A 108 12.16 -5.83 2.13
N GLU A 109 12.29 -6.26 3.39
CA GLU A 109 13.54 -6.83 3.90
C GLU A 109 13.89 -8.16 3.22
N LEU A 110 12.91 -9.03 2.98
CA LEU A 110 13.10 -10.27 2.21
C LEU A 110 13.56 -10.00 0.78
N ALA A 111 12.98 -8.99 0.12
CA ALA A 111 13.39 -8.61 -1.23
C ALA A 111 14.85 -8.12 -1.28
N ARG A 112 15.32 -7.42 -0.23
CA ARG A 112 16.72 -7.01 -0.10
C ARG A 112 17.66 -8.19 0.15
N GLY A 113 17.25 -9.14 0.99
CA GLY A 113 18.07 -10.28 1.40
C GLY A 113 18.30 -11.33 0.31
N ASP A 114 17.35 -11.51 -0.60
CA ASP A 114 17.36 -12.61 -1.58
C ASP A 114 18.30 -12.38 -2.78
N GLY A 115 18.93 -11.20 -2.91
CA GLY A 115 19.91 -10.92 -3.98
C GLY A 115 19.33 -10.85 -5.40
N ASP A 116 18.03 -11.12 -5.56
CA ASP A 116 17.24 -10.97 -6.81
C ASP A 116 16.94 -9.50 -7.17
N GLY A 117 17.52 -8.54 -6.42
CA GLY A 117 17.24 -7.12 -6.53
C GLY A 117 15.94 -6.71 -5.84
N GLU A 118 15.79 -5.40 -5.60
CA GLU A 118 14.62 -4.80 -4.91
C GLU A 118 13.28 -4.99 -5.67
N GLU A 119 13.31 -5.64 -6.82
CA GLU A 119 12.19 -5.87 -7.74
C GLU A 119 11.43 -7.18 -7.50
N THR A 120 11.89 -8.04 -6.58
CA THR A 120 11.19 -9.31 -6.33
C THR A 120 9.86 -9.05 -5.59
N LEU A 121 8.74 -9.28 -6.29
CA LEU A 121 7.38 -9.07 -5.77
C LEU A 121 6.66 -10.36 -5.39
N TYR A 122 7.21 -11.51 -5.78
CA TYR A 122 6.57 -12.79 -5.58
C TYR A 122 6.74 -13.28 -4.14
N LEU A 123 5.64 -13.28 -3.39
CA LEU A 123 5.55 -13.78 -2.02
C LEU A 123 4.84 -15.15 -1.93
N GLY A 124 4.75 -15.90 -3.03
CA GLY A 124 4.16 -17.24 -2.98
C GLY A 124 5.14 -18.32 -2.54
N GLY A 125 4.61 -19.50 -2.18
CA GLY A 125 5.40 -20.69 -1.86
C GLY A 125 6.24 -20.53 -0.59
N GLU A 126 7.55 -20.76 -0.70
CA GLU A 126 8.46 -20.71 0.45
C GLU A 126 8.62 -19.30 1.03
N ARG A 127 8.59 -18.26 0.18
CA ARG A 127 8.70 -16.86 0.63
C ARG A 127 7.49 -16.45 1.47
N GLY A 128 6.29 -16.80 1.01
CA GLY A 128 5.04 -16.53 1.74
C GLY A 128 5.01 -17.25 3.09
N ARG A 129 5.49 -18.49 3.13
CA ARG A 129 5.63 -19.24 4.39
C ARG A 129 6.57 -18.53 5.36
N ARG A 130 7.76 -18.12 4.90
CA ARG A 130 8.73 -17.40 5.76
C ARG A 130 8.17 -16.09 6.29
N LEU A 131 7.47 -15.33 5.45
CA LEU A 131 6.79 -14.10 5.86
C LEU A 131 5.71 -14.40 6.91
N ALA A 132 4.88 -15.43 6.68
CA ALA A 132 3.84 -15.81 7.61
C ALA A 132 4.40 -16.32 8.96
N ASP A 133 5.50 -17.07 8.94
CA ASP A 133 6.19 -17.55 10.14
C ASP A 133 6.78 -16.39 10.95
N ALA A 134 7.46 -15.44 10.27
CA ALA A 134 7.97 -14.23 10.89
C ALA A 134 6.86 -13.40 11.57
N LEU A 135 5.71 -13.23 10.91
CA LEU A 135 4.57 -12.49 11.47
C LEU A 135 3.83 -13.25 12.57
N ALA A 136 3.84 -14.59 12.52
CA ALA A 136 3.25 -15.43 13.55
C ALA A 136 4.19 -15.66 14.75
N GLY A 137 5.46 -15.22 14.67
CA GLY A 137 6.48 -15.44 15.69
C GLY A 137 6.87 -16.91 15.85
N ARG A 138 6.82 -17.69 14.76
CA ARG A 138 7.19 -19.11 14.70
C ARG A 138 8.45 -19.30 13.88
#